data_AF-A0A7Y7C7P0-F1
#
_entry.id   AF-A0A7Y7C7P0-F1
#
_cell.length_a   1.000
_cell.length_b   1.000
_cell.length_c   1.000
_cell.angle_alpha   90.00
_cell.angle_beta   90.00
_cell.angle_gamma   90.00
#
_symmetry.space_group_name_H-M   'P 1'
#
loop_
_entity.id
_entity.type
_entity.pdbx_description
1 polymer ?
#
loop_
_entity_poly.entity_id
_entity_poly.type
_entity_poly.pdbx_seq_one_letter_code
_entity_poly.pdbx_strand_id
1 'polypeptide(L)'
;MATLERHVFGRRTEKLPTVADELRGDADSTAARAEAAKKKRQERATRKAEEAPEREIRHAVPDEERQCPACGGEDLKPLGKGRTSVLYEYVPARFERQVHVQEVLACTCGRGVVTAPPPARVVDRGEYGPGFIAHVVTSKCADAMPLHRLAQRVERSGVPMSRSTLTDLF
;
A
#
# COMPACT_ATOMS: atom_id res chain seq x y z
N MET A 1 -52.72 11.60 42.07
CA MET A 1 -51.44 12.27 42.38
C MET A 1 -50.35 11.99 41.33
N ALA A 2 -50.15 10.75 40.88
CA ALA A 2 -49.10 10.39 39.90
C ALA A 2 -49.23 11.00 38.48
N THR A 3 -50.39 11.54 38.11
CA THR A 3 -50.63 12.24 36.83
C THR A 3 -50.23 13.71 36.88
N LEU A 4 -50.45 14.37 38.02
CA LEU A 4 -50.03 15.75 38.26
C LEU A 4 -48.50 15.85 38.37
N GLU A 5 -47.84 14.91 39.04
CA GLU A 5 -46.38 14.86 39.13
C GLU A 5 -45.70 14.71 37.76
N ARG A 6 -46.27 13.91 36.85
CA ARG A 6 -45.76 13.76 35.47
C ARG A 6 -45.94 15.02 34.62
N HIS A 7 -46.99 15.81 34.91
CA HIS A 7 -47.26 17.07 34.22
C HIS A 7 -46.35 18.20 34.71
N VAL A 8 -46.04 18.22 36.01
CA VAL A 8 -45.20 19.27 36.64
C VAL A 8 -43.70 19.00 36.43
N PHE A 9 -43.25 17.75 36.51
CA PHE A 9 -41.82 17.40 36.46
C PHE A 9 -41.38 16.71 35.15
N GLY A 10 -42.28 16.53 34.18
CA GLY A 10 -42.00 15.86 32.91
C GLY A 10 -41.73 14.35 33.06
N ARG A 11 -41.42 13.67 31.93
CA ARG A 11 -40.85 12.31 31.99
C ARG A 11 -39.45 12.42 32.59
N ARG A 12 -39.16 11.64 33.63
CA ARG A 12 -37.79 11.44 34.18
C ARG A 12 -36.90 10.75 33.13
N THR A 13 -36.54 11.46 32.07
CA THR A 13 -35.67 10.95 30.98
C THR A 13 -34.45 11.82 30.74
N GLU A 14 -34.22 12.87 31.52
CA GLU A 14 -32.94 13.58 31.54
C GLU A 14 -31.96 12.89 32.49
N LYS A 15 -31.57 11.66 32.17
CA LYS A 15 -30.28 11.18 32.68
C LYS A 15 -29.22 11.78 31.76
N LEU A 16 -28.52 12.80 32.26
CA LEU A 16 -27.28 13.24 31.63
C LEU A 16 -26.38 12.02 31.47
N PRO A 17 -25.83 11.77 30.27
CA PRO A 17 -24.90 10.68 30.07
C PRO A 17 -23.75 10.81 31.06
N THR A 18 -23.21 9.69 31.52
CA THR A 18 -22.05 9.77 32.40
C THR A 18 -20.88 10.34 31.61
N VAL A 19 -19.95 11.02 32.28
CA VAL A 19 -18.72 11.52 31.64
C VAL A 19 -17.99 10.40 30.89
N ALA A 20 -18.08 9.15 31.38
CA ALA A 20 -17.52 7.99 30.70
C ALA A 20 -18.23 7.65 29.39
N ASP A 21 -19.55 7.83 29.30
CA ASP A 21 -20.32 7.58 28.08
C ASP A 21 -20.09 8.69 27.04
N GLU A 22 -19.97 9.95 27.47
CA GLU A 22 -19.62 11.08 26.59
C GLU A 22 -18.21 10.90 26.01
N LEU A 23 -17.22 10.59 26.86
CA LEU A 23 -15.83 10.35 26.42
C LEU A 23 -15.72 9.15 25.46
N ARG A 24 -16.54 8.10 25.65
CA ARG A 24 -16.60 6.96 24.71
C ARG A 24 -17.24 7.35 23.38
N GLY A 25 -18.34 8.10 23.40
CA GLY A 25 -18.98 8.58 22.17
C GLY A 25 -18.06 9.45 21.32
N ASP A 26 -17.27 10.31 21.95
CA ASP A 26 -16.23 11.10 21.27
C ASP A 26 -15.09 10.22 20.74
N ALA A 27 -14.64 9.22 21.50
CA ALA A 27 -13.63 8.27 21.04
C ALA A 27 -14.10 7.42 19.85
N ASP A 28 -15.33 6.91 19.88
CA ASP A 28 -15.92 6.13 18.79
C ASP A 28 -16.14 6.98 17.55
N SER A 29 -16.59 8.24 17.72
CA SER A 29 -16.77 9.17 16.61
C SER A 29 -15.43 9.59 15.97
N THR A 30 -14.37 9.76 16.77
CA THR A 30 -13.02 10.07 16.28
C THR A 30 -12.40 8.88 15.57
N ALA A 31 -12.56 7.66 16.09
CA ALA A 31 -12.13 6.42 15.43
C ALA A 31 -12.85 6.21 14.09
N ALA A 32 -14.17 6.39 14.05
CA ALA A 32 -14.96 6.29 12.82
C ALA A 32 -14.52 7.33 11.76
N ARG A 33 -14.25 8.57 12.19
CA ARG A 33 -13.72 9.63 11.30
C ARG A 33 -12.32 9.29 10.78
N ALA A 34 -11.45 8.74 11.62
CA ALA A 34 -10.10 8.32 11.22
C ALA A 34 -10.15 7.19 10.18
N GLU A 35 -11.01 6.19 10.39
CA GLU A 35 -11.16 5.07 9.46
C GLU A 35 -11.76 5.52 8.12
N ALA A 36 -12.77 6.39 8.15
CA ALA A 36 -13.32 6.99 6.93
C ALA A 36 -12.26 7.81 6.16
N ALA A 37 -11.42 8.57 6.87
CA ALA A 37 -10.33 9.32 6.25
C ALA A 37 -9.26 8.39 5.63
N LYS A 38 -8.94 7.28 6.30
CA LYS A 38 -8.02 6.25 5.80
C LYS A 38 -8.56 5.59 4.54
N LYS A 39 -9.84 5.18 4.53
CA LYS A 39 -10.50 4.60 3.35
C LYS A 39 -10.47 5.56 2.16
N LYS A 40 -10.82 6.83 2.37
CA LYS A 40 -10.76 7.87 1.32
C LYS A 40 -9.34 8.08 0.78
N ARG A 41 -8.31 7.99 1.63
CA ARG A 41 -6.90 8.05 1.19
C ARG A 41 -6.52 6.84 0.34
N GLN A 42 -6.95 5.65 0.72
CA GLN A 42 -6.72 4.42 -0.05
C GLN A 42 -7.39 4.47 -1.43
N GLU A 43 -8.67 4.88 -1.49
CA GLU A 43 -9.41 5.03 -2.74
C GLU A 43 -8.78 6.08 -3.68
N ARG A 44 -8.25 7.17 -3.12
CA ARG A 44 -7.51 8.17 -3.90
C ARG A 44 -6.18 7.60 -4.41
N ALA A 45 -5.51 6.77 -3.60
CA ALA A 45 -4.25 6.16 -3.98
C ALA A 45 -4.43 5.12 -5.11
N THR A 46 -5.46 4.27 -5.01
CA THR A 46 -5.77 3.29 -6.05
C THR A 46 -6.12 3.96 -7.38
N ARG A 47 -7.01 4.97 -7.35
CA ARG A 47 -7.38 5.70 -8.57
C ARG A 47 -6.16 6.35 -9.24
N LYS A 48 -5.28 6.97 -8.46
CA LYS A 48 -4.06 7.58 -9.01
C LYS A 48 -3.11 6.55 -9.58
N ALA A 49 -2.95 5.41 -8.92
CA ALA A 49 -2.09 4.33 -9.40
C ALA A 49 -2.52 3.77 -10.77
N GLU A 50 -3.79 3.95 -11.16
CA GLU A 50 -4.30 3.64 -12.51
C GLU A 50 -3.94 4.72 -13.55
N GLU A 51 -3.66 5.96 -13.13
CA GLU A 51 -3.24 7.06 -14.02
C GLU A 51 -1.77 6.95 -14.42
N ALA A 52 -0.94 6.30 -13.61
CA ALA A 52 0.49 6.13 -13.90
C ALA A 52 0.67 5.12 -15.06
N PRO A 53 1.59 5.38 -16.02
CA PRO A 53 1.89 4.41 -17.06
C PRO A 53 2.36 3.09 -16.43
N GLU A 54 1.75 1.99 -16.85
CA GLU A 54 2.03 0.66 -16.32
C GLU A 54 3.00 -0.10 -17.22
N ARG A 55 3.98 -0.77 -16.63
CA ARG A 55 4.92 -1.66 -17.33
C ARG A 55 5.00 -3.01 -16.63
N GLU A 56 4.66 -4.08 -17.34
CA GLU A 56 4.81 -5.45 -16.83
C GLU A 56 6.26 -5.93 -17.03
N ILE A 57 6.86 -6.49 -15.97
CA ILE A 57 8.22 -7.06 -15.99
C ILE A 57 8.11 -8.50 -15.48
N ARG A 58 8.38 -9.47 -16.37
CA ARG A 58 8.32 -10.89 -16.02
C ARG A 58 9.68 -11.39 -15.59
N HIS A 59 9.72 -12.08 -14.45
CA HIS A 59 10.90 -12.76 -13.93
C HIS A 59 10.73 -14.26 -14.10
N ALA A 60 11.56 -14.86 -14.95
CA ALA A 60 11.62 -16.30 -15.12
C ALA A 60 12.47 -16.94 -14.01
N VAL A 61 12.19 -18.19 -13.67
CA VAL A 61 13.08 -18.98 -12.80
C VAL A 61 14.39 -19.22 -13.55
N PRO A 62 15.56 -18.84 -12.99
CA PRO A 62 16.86 -19.12 -13.61
C PRO A 62 17.05 -20.62 -13.83
N ASP A 63 17.71 -21.02 -14.91
CA ASP A 63 17.86 -22.45 -15.26
C ASP A 63 18.57 -23.26 -14.18
N GLU A 64 19.50 -22.65 -13.44
CA GLU A 64 20.21 -23.25 -12.29
C GLU A 64 19.27 -23.59 -11.12
N GLU A 65 18.16 -22.85 -10.98
CA GLU A 65 17.19 -23.01 -9.90
C GLU A 65 15.95 -23.80 -10.35
N ARG A 66 15.88 -24.24 -11.62
CA ARG A 66 14.77 -25.03 -12.19
C ARG A 66 14.81 -26.50 -11.76
N GLN A 67 15.02 -26.75 -10.48
CA GLN A 67 15.04 -28.07 -9.90
C GLN A 67 14.14 -28.11 -8.67
N CYS A 68 13.41 -29.21 -8.51
CA CYS A 68 12.55 -29.40 -7.36
C CYS A 68 13.39 -29.54 -6.08
N PRO A 69 13.19 -28.71 -5.04
CA PRO A 69 13.97 -28.79 -3.80
C PRO A 69 13.69 -30.07 -2.99
N ALA A 70 12.60 -30.79 -3.29
CA ALA A 70 12.20 -32.00 -2.58
C ALA A 70 12.68 -33.30 -3.26
N CYS A 71 12.70 -33.35 -4.58
CA CYS A 71 13.02 -34.59 -5.32
C CYS A 71 14.12 -34.44 -6.39
N GLY A 72 14.66 -33.24 -6.59
CA GLY A 72 15.68 -32.96 -7.61
C GLY A 72 15.19 -33.03 -9.06
N GLY A 73 13.90 -33.30 -9.30
CA GLY A 73 13.34 -33.39 -10.64
C GLY A 73 13.23 -32.04 -11.34
N GLU A 74 13.44 -32.05 -12.67
CA GLU A 74 13.35 -30.88 -13.55
C GLU A 74 11.97 -30.73 -14.20
N ASP A 75 11.07 -31.71 -14.00
CA ASP A 75 9.69 -31.70 -14.47
C ASP A 75 8.83 -30.70 -13.68
N LEU A 76 8.98 -29.42 -14.02
CA LEU A 76 8.34 -28.27 -13.41
C LEU A 76 7.29 -27.67 -14.37
N LYS A 77 6.09 -27.39 -13.85
CA LYS A 77 4.98 -26.77 -14.62
C LYS A 77 4.60 -25.41 -14.04
N PRO A 78 4.21 -24.43 -14.87
CA PRO A 78 3.73 -23.14 -14.39
C PRO A 78 2.53 -23.28 -13.45
N LEU A 79 2.62 -22.63 -12.28
CA LEU A 79 1.57 -22.57 -11.28
C LEU A 79 0.88 -21.20 -11.36
N GLY A 80 -0.26 -21.17 -12.06
CA GLY A 80 -1.09 -19.97 -12.17
C GLY A 80 -0.40 -18.82 -12.93
N LYS A 81 -0.75 -17.59 -12.56
CA LYS A 81 -0.21 -16.37 -13.20
C LYS A 81 1.13 -15.89 -12.58
N GLY A 82 1.65 -16.61 -11.60
CA GLY A 82 2.83 -16.20 -10.84
C GLY A 82 2.52 -15.25 -9.68
N ARG A 83 3.57 -14.84 -8.97
CA ARG A 83 3.48 -13.91 -7.83
C ARG A 83 3.72 -12.48 -8.30
N THR A 84 2.75 -11.61 -8.09
CA THR A 84 2.82 -10.21 -8.52
C THR A 84 3.30 -9.29 -7.40
N SER A 85 4.16 -8.34 -7.74
CA SER A 85 4.53 -7.23 -6.86
C SER A 85 4.65 -5.92 -7.63
N VAL A 86 4.34 -4.80 -6.99
CA VAL A 86 4.36 -3.46 -7.62
C VAL A 86 5.54 -2.65 -7.11
N LEU A 87 6.19 -1.92 -8.02
CA LEU A 87 7.26 -0.98 -7.74
C LEU A 87 7.04 0.31 -8.55
N TYR A 88 7.14 1.47 -7.92
CA TYR A 88 7.14 2.75 -8.63
C TYR A 88 8.56 3.14 -8.97
N GLU A 89 8.82 3.37 -10.26
CA GLU A 89 10.16 3.68 -10.76
C GLU A 89 10.18 5.04 -11.47
N TYR A 90 11.31 5.73 -11.40
CA TYR A 90 11.57 6.91 -12.20
C TYR A 90 12.37 6.53 -13.45
N VAL A 91 11.72 6.60 -14.60
CA VAL A 91 12.36 6.57 -15.91
C VAL A 91 12.55 8.02 -16.32
N PRO A 92 13.70 8.44 -16.90
CA PRO A 92 13.93 9.84 -17.24
C PRO A 92 12.70 10.51 -17.88
N ALA A 93 12.24 11.60 -17.25
CA ALA A 93 11.04 12.38 -17.57
C ALA A 93 9.66 11.81 -17.18
N ARG A 94 9.53 10.61 -16.59
CA ARG A 94 8.24 10.10 -16.10
C ARG A 94 8.36 9.12 -14.92
N PHE A 95 7.29 9.07 -14.13
CA PHE A 95 7.12 7.97 -13.16
C PHE A 95 6.27 6.88 -13.80
N GLU A 96 6.63 5.63 -13.58
CA GLU A 96 5.88 4.48 -14.06
C GLU A 96 5.64 3.46 -12.94
N ARG A 97 4.52 2.74 -13.05
CA ARG A 97 4.15 1.65 -12.17
C ARG A 97 4.64 0.34 -12.79
N GLN A 98 5.69 -0.24 -12.24
CA GLN A 98 6.24 -1.51 -12.68
C GLN A 98 5.56 -2.67 -11.95
N VAL A 99 4.90 -3.53 -12.72
CA VAL A 99 4.24 -4.74 -12.22
C VAL A 99 5.18 -5.92 -12.47
N HIS A 100 5.85 -6.36 -11.41
CA HIS A 100 6.74 -7.50 -11.47
C HIS A 100 5.96 -8.80 -11.29
N VAL A 101 6.04 -9.70 -12.27
CA VAL A 101 5.39 -11.01 -12.25
C VAL A 101 6.48 -12.07 -12.13
N GLN A 102 6.59 -12.69 -10.96
CA GLN A 102 7.53 -13.78 -10.71
C GLN A 102 6.89 -15.09 -11.15
N GLU A 103 7.58 -15.81 -12.03
CA GLU A 103 7.21 -17.16 -12.40
C GLU A 103 7.19 -18.07 -11.16
N VAL A 104 6.13 -18.84 -11.02
CA VAL A 104 6.00 -19.86 -9.98
C VAL A 104 5.81 -21.19 -10.70
N LEU A 105 6.66 -22.16 -10.38
CA LEU A 105 6.65 -23.49 -10.95
C LEU A 105 6.34 -24.52 -9.87
N ALA A 106 5.50 -25.49 -10.19
CA ALA A 106 5.20 -26.63 -9.32
C ALA A 106 5.75 -27.92 -9.94
N CYS A 107 6.37 -28.75 -9.11
CA CYS A 107 6.87 -30.05 -9.53
C CYS A 107 5.74 -31.07 -9.61
N THR A 108 5.82 -31.99 -10.57
CA THR A 108 4.90 -33.12 -10.74
C THR A 108 4.88 -34.08 -9.55
N CYS A 109 5.94 -34.12 -8.73
CA CYS A 109 5.97 -34.92 -7.50
C CYS A 109 5.02 -34.41 -6.41
N GLY A 110 4.44 -33.21 -6.58
CA GLY A 110 3.48 -32.61 -5.67
C GLY A 110 4.07 -32.03 -4.38
N ARG A 111 5.41 -32.05 -4.20
CA ARG A 111 6.07 -31.65 -2.95
C ARG A 111 6.97 -30.41 -3.07
N GLY A 112 7.17 -29.87 -4.27
CA GLY A 112 8.07 -28.74 -4.49
C GLY A 112 7.45 -27.63 -5.33
N VAL A 113 7.66 -26.39 -4.88
CA VAL A 113 7.32 -25.17 -5.61
C VAL A 113 8.58 -24.33 -5.69
N VAL A 114 8.94 -23.90 -6.90
CA VAL A 114 10.06 -22.99 -7.18
C VAL A 114 9.47 -21.66 -7.61
N THR A 115 9.99 -20.56 -7.10
CA THR A 115 9.53 -19.21 -7.46
C THR A 115 10.72 -18.40 -7.91
N ALA A 116 10.57 -17.66 -9.02
CA ALA A 116 11.61 -16.79 -9.53
C ALA A 116 12.03 -15.77 -8.44
N PRO A 117 13.31 -15.35 -8.41
CA PRO A 117 13.78 -14.40 -7.41
C PRO A 117 13.00 -13.07 -7.49
N PRO A 118 12.77 -12.39 -6.34
CA PRO A 118 12.08 -11.12 -6.33
C PRO A 118 12.93 -10.01 -6.98
N PRO A 119 12.28 -8.94 -7.51
CA PRO A 119 13.02 -7.78 -7.96
C PRO A 119 13.83 -7.19 -6.80
N ALA A 120 15.02 -6.67 -7.10
CA ALA A 120 15.85 -5.97 -6.13
C ALA A 120 15.09 -4.74 -5.58
N ARG A 121 15.09 -4.57 -4.26
CA ARG A 121 14.50 -3.42 -3.58
C ARG A 121 15.56 -2.74 -2.73
N VAL A 122 15.52 -1.41 -2.70
CA VAL A 122 16.42 -0.61 -1.86
C VAL A 122 16.04 -0.73 -0.38
N VAL A 123 14.74 -0.75 -0.11
CA VAL A 123 14.17 -0.89 1.24
C VAL A 123 13.31 -2.14 1.28
N ASP A 124 13.43 -2.91 2.36
CA ASP A 124 12.62 -4.10 2.59
C ASP A 124 11.13 -3.74 2.55
N ARG A 125 10.38 -4.46 1.70
CA ARG A 125 8.94 -4.23 1.46
C ARG A 125 8.61 -2.84 0.93
N GLY A 126 9.60 -2.04 0.51
CA GLY A 126 9.39 -0.73 -0.10
C GLY A 126 8.68 -0.85 -1.44
N GLU A 127 7.81 0.12 -1.72
CA GLU A 127 7.06 0.22 -2.99
C GLU A 127 7.79 1.07 -4.04
N TYR A 128 8.97 1.60 -3.72
CA TYR A 128 9.71 2.55 -4.55
C TYR A 128 11.05 1.96 -5.01
N GLY A 129 11.31 2.09 -6.31
CA GLY A 129 12.52 1.60 -6.95
C GLY A 129 13.73 2.50 -6.73
N PRO A 130 14.93 2.00 -7.10
CA PRO A 130 16.19 2.74 -6.93
C PRO A 130 16.22 4.07 -7.70
N GLY A 131 15.71 4.11 -8.93
CA GLY A 131 15.69 5.35 -9.72
C GLY A 131 14.74 6.39 -9.12
N PHE A 132 13.61 5.95 -8.56
CA PHE A 132 12.69 6.79 -7.82
C PHE A 132 13.37 7.45 -6.62
N ILE A 133 14.04 6.65 -5.78
CA ILE A 133 14.74 7.17 -4.59
C ILE A 133 15.87 8.11 -5.01
N ALA A 134 16.66 7.75 -6.03
CA ALA A 134 17.71 8.61 -6.57
C ALA A 134 17.15 9.96 -7.05
N HIS A 135 16.00 9.96 -7.74
CA HIS A 135 15.31 11.18 -8.16
C HIS A 135 14.86 12.03 -6.97
N VAL A 136 14.31 11.41 -5.91
CA VAL A 136 13.87 12.11 -4.70
C VAL A 136 15.05 12.78 -4.00
N VAL A 137 16.13 12.04 -3.77
CA VAL A 137 17.35 12.55 -3.13
C VAL A 137 17.95 13.69 -3.94
N THR A 138 18.09 13.52 -5.26
CA THR A 138 18.64 14.56 -6.15
C THR A 138 17.75 15.81 -6.13
N SER A 139 16.44 15.64 -6.26
CA SER A 139 15.49 16.77 -6.25
C SER A 139 15.53 17.52 -4.92
N LYS A 140 15.65 16.80 -3.80
CA LYS A 140 15.68 17.40 -2.46
C LYS A 140 17.00 18.10 -2.17
N CYS A 141 18.12 17.46 -2.48
CA CYS A 141 19.45 17.89 -2.06
C CYS A 141 20.16 18.76 -3.08
N ALA A 142 20.11 18.42 -4.37
CA ALA A 142 20.76 19.19 -5.43
C ALA A 142 19.88 20.35 -5.92
N ASP A 143 18.60 20.08 -6.15
CA ASP A 143 17.66 21.10 -6.68
C ASP A 143 16.93 21.89 -5.59
N ALA A 144 17.26 21.64 -4.32
CA ALA A 144 16.64 22.27 -3.14
C ALA A 144 15.09 22.22 -3.15
N MET A 145 14.48 21.19 -3.74
CA MET A 145 13.03 21.08 -3.84
C MET A 145 12.40 20.81 -2.46
N PRO A 146 11.41 21.64 -2.03
CA PRO A 146 10.65 21.32 -0.82
C PRO A 146 9.88 20.01 -0.99
N LEU A 147 9.90 19.14 0.04
CA LEU A 147 9.28 17.81 -0.02
C LEU A 147 7.78 17.85 -0.32
N HIS A 148 7.06 18.87 0.16
CA HIS A 148 5.65 19.03 -0.17
C HIS A 148 5.42 19.30 -1.66
N ARG A 149 6.32 20.06 -2.31
CA ARG A 149 6.27 20.38 -3.75
C ARG A 149 6.67 19.16 -4.57
N LEU A 150 7.66 18.39 -4.11
CA LEU A 150 8.05 17.13 -4.72
C LEU A 150 6.91 16.10 -4.64
N ALA A 151 6.27 15.94 -3.48
CA ALA A 151 5.09 15.09 -3.33
C ALA A 151 3.98 15.48 -4.32
N GLN A 152 3.68 16.77 -4.44
CA GLN A 152 2.70 17.27 -5.42
C GLN A 152 3.11 17.03 -6.88
N ARG A 153 4.42 17.05 -7.19
CA ARG A 153 4.92 16.73 -8.54
C ARG A 153 4.71 15.25 -8.84
N VAL A 154 5.12 14.37 -7.93
CA VAL A 154 4.97 12.91 -8.06
C VAL A 154 3.48 12.52 -8.13
N GLU A 155 2.66 13.12 -7.27
CA GLU A 155 1.21 12.93 -7.23
C GLU A 155 0.49 13.29 -8.53
N ARG A 156 1.07 14.18 -9.35
CA ARG A 156 0.52 14.56 -10.67
C ARG A 156 0.84 13.55 -11.76
N SER A 157 1.82 12.69 -11.54
CA SER A 157 2.21 11.61 -12.45
C SER A 157 1.51 10.28 -12.13
N GLY A 158 0.45 10.30 -11.33
CA GLY A 158 -0.30 9.11 -10.92
C GLY A 158 0.31 8.31 -9.76
N VAL A 159 1.49 8.68 -9.25
CA VAL A 159 2.07 7.94 -8.12
C VAL A 159 1.50 8.48 -6.79
N PRO A 160 0.83 7.65 -5.97
CA PRO A 160 0.29 8.09 -4.69
C PRO A 160 1.43 8.40 -3.73
N MET A 161 1.63 9.68 -3.41
CA MET A 161 2.79 10.12 -2.65
C MET A 161 2.42 11.08 -1.53
N SER A 162 2.72 10.70 -0.29
CA SER A 162 2.56 11.59 0.87
C SER A 162 3.88 12.23 1.26
N ARG A 163 3.83 13.42 1.87
CA ARG A 163 5.05 14.07 2.38
C ARG A 163 5.75 13.21 3.44
N SER A 164 5.00 12.53 4.31
CA SER A 164 5.57 11.63 5.33
C SER A 164 6.32 10.47 4.70
N THR A 165 5.79 9.91 3.62
CA THR A 165 6.51 8.85 2.88
C THR A 165 7.84 9.35 2.34
N LEU A 166 7.89 10.57 1.79
CA LEU A 166 9.15 11.16 1.31
C LEU A 166 10.16 11.47 2.43
N THR A 167 9.71 11.75 3.66
CA THR A 167 10.62 11.93 4.80
C THR A 167 11.19 10.62 5.31
N ASP A 168 10.53 9.49 5.07
CA ASP A 168 11.04 8.17 5.47
C ASP A 168 11.98 7.57 4.41
N LEU A 169 11.86 8.02 3.15
CA LEU A 169 12.70 7.57 2.02
C LEU A 169 14.03 8.32 1.89
N PHE A 170 14.15 9.47 2.56
CA PHE A 170 15.32 10.33 2.57
C PHE A 170 16.03 10.24 3.92
#